data_AF-A0A1D7Y1S5-F1
#
_entry.id   AF-A0A1D7Y1S5-F1
#
_cell.length_a   1.000
_cell.length_b   1.000
_cell.length_c   1.000
_cell.angle_alpha   90.00
_cell.angle_beta   90.00
_cell.angle_gamma   90.00
#
_symmetry.space_group_name_H-M   'P 1'
#
loop_
_entity.id
_entity.type
_entity.pdbx_description
1 polymer ?
#
loop_
_entity_poly.entity_id
_entity_poly.type
_entity_poly.pdbx_seq_one_letter_code
_entity_poly.pdbx_strand_id
1 'polypeptide(L)' 'MITEAQLADLLEQAYDVEADAGVTPEQARRRFAEKQAAAIAQFVIGRTTTVTGVSSDGATVTATGVINN' A
#
# COMPACT_ATOMS: atom_id res chain seq x y z
N MET A 1 7.92 2.42 -6.65
CA MET A 1 7.91 2.23 -5.19
C MET A 1 8.23 3.56 -4.54
N ILE A 2 7.33 4.06 -3.69
CA ILE A 2 7.58 5.23 -2.84
C ILE A 2 8.24 4.79 -1.52
N THR A 3 8.88 5.71 -0.81
CA THR A 3 9.42 5.45 0.54
C THR A 3 8.32 5.48 1.59
N GLU A 4 8.63 5.03 2.81
CA GLU A 4 7.71 5.12 3.95
C GLU A 4 7.39 6.57 4.33
N ALA A 5 8.37 7.48 4.24
CA ALA A 5 8.14 8.92 4.45
C ALA A 5 7.17 9.49 3.39
N GLN A 6 7.37 9.13 2.12
CA GLN A 6 6.46 9.55 1.05
C GLN A 6 5.05 8.95 1.21
N LEU A 7 4.93 7.72 1.74
CA LEU A 7 3.63 7.15 2.08
C LEU A 7 2.97 7.96 3.20
N ALA A 8 3.70 8.29 4.27
CA ALA A 8 3.19 9.12 5.36
C ALA A 8 2.70 10.49 4.85
N ASP A 9 3.48 11.16 4.00
CA ASP A 9 3.12 12.44 3.40
C ASP A 9 1.81 12.34 2.58
N LEU A 10 1.62 11.26 1.81
CA LEU A 10 0.41 11.05 1.02
C LEU A 10 -0.82 10.76 1.89
N LEU A 11 -0.63 10.04 3.01
CA LEU A 11 -1.69 9.78 3.97
C LEU A 11 -2.11 11.08 4.66
N GLU A 12 -1.16 11.89 5.13
CA GLU A 12 -1.39 13.22 5.73
C GLU A 12 -2.17 14.13 4.79
N GLN A 13 -1.72 14.25 3.53
CA GLN A 13 -2.44 15.01 2.50
C GLN A 13 -3.88 14.50 2.27
N ALA A 14 -4.10 13.18 2.35
CA ALA A 14 -5.44 12.63 2.20
C ALA A 14 -6.35 12.99 3.38
N TYR A 15 -5.81 13.07 4.60
CA TYR A 15 -6.56 13.54 5.77
C TYR A 15 -6.91 15.02 5.64
N ASP A 16 -5.94 15.86 5.29
CA ASP A 16 -6.12 17.31 5.20
C ASP A 16 -7.15 17.70 4.14
N VAL A 17 -7.07 17.09 2.94
CA VAL A 17 -7.99 17.39 1.83
C VAL A 17 -9.43 17.00 2.17
N GLU A 18 -9.65 15.89 2.86
CA GLU A 18 -11.00 15.42 3.18
C GLU A 18 -11.56 16.05 4.47
N ALA A 19 -10.71 16.60 5.34
CA ALA A 19 -11.13 17.36 6.52
C ALA A 19 -11.80 18.69 6.16
N ASP A 20 -11.32 19.36 5.11
CA ASP A 20 -11.85 20.64 4.59
C ASP A 20 -12.81 20.48 3.40
N ALA A 21 -13.17 19.24 3.05
CA ALA A 21 -14.07 18.98 1.94
C ALA A 21 -15.52 19.33 2.32
N GLY A 22 -16.15 20.23 1.57
CA GLY A 22 -17.58 20.59 1.69
C GLY A 22 -18.56 19.47 1.26
N VAL A 23 -18.22 18.21 1.54
CA VAL A 23 -18.99 17.01 1.22
C VAL A 23 -19.59 16.38 2.48
N THR A 24 -20.50 15.42 2.32
CA THR A 24 -21.01 14.71 3.49
C THR A 24 -19.91 13.85 4.12
N PRO A 25 -19.95 13.60 5.45
CA PRO A 25 -18.97 12.74 6.11
C PRO A 25 -18.83 11.36 5.47
N GLU A 26 -19.93 10.83 4.92
CA GLU A 26 -19.95 9.52 4.27
C GLU A 26 -19.20 9.51 2.94
N GLN A 27 -19.34 10.58 2.15
CA GLN A 27 -18.56 10.78 0.93
C GLN A 27 -17.08 11.02 1.22
N ALA A 28 -16.77 11.84 2.22
CA ALA A 28 -15.39 12.09 2.66
C ALA A 28 -14.69 10.78 3.08
N ARG A 29 -15.34 9.96 3.92
CA ARG A 29 -14.80 8.66 4.33
C ARG A 29 -14.52 7.72 3.15
N ARG A 30 -15.41 7.69 2.15
CA ARG A 30 -15.21 6.88 0.95
C ARG A 30 -14.00 7.34 0.16
N ARG A 31 -13.90 8.65 -0.12
CA ARG A 31 -12.76 9.23 -0.86
C ARG A 31 -11.45 9.05 -0.12
N PHE A 32 -11.49 9.20 1.20
CA PHE A 32 -10.36 8.95 2.08
C PHE A 32 -9.86 7.49 1.97
N ALA A 33 -10.76 6.52 1.97
CA ALA A 33 -10.40 5.11 1.77
C ALA A 33 -9.81 4.84 0.37
N GLU A 34 -10.36 5.44 -0.68
CA GLU A 34 -9.85 5.33 -2.05
C GLU A 34 -8.42 5.90 -2.19
N LYS A 35 -8.15 7.06 -1.58
CA LYS A 35 -6.82 7.69 -1.57
C LYS A 35 -5.78 6.85 -0.81
N GLN A 36 -6.14 6.32 0.36
CA GLN A 36 -5.26 5.44 1.12
C GLN A 36 -4.92 4.17 0.35
N ALA A 37 -5.92 3.52 -0.26
CA ALA A 37 -5.71 2.30 -1.05
C ALA A 37 -4.72 2.56 -2.21
N ALA A 38 -4.86 3.70 -2.89
CA ALA A 38 -3.94 4.11 -3.95
C ALA A 38 -2.51 4.35 -3.44
N ALA A 39 -2.35 5.08 -2.32
CA ALA A 39 -1.04 5.36 -1.74
C ALA A 39 -0.34 4.07 -1.27
N ILE A 40 -1.07 3.17 -0.61
CA ILE A 40 -0.54 1.87 -0.17
C ILE A 40 -0.13 1.05 -1.38
N ALA A 41 -0.93 0.98 -2.44
CA ALA A 41 -0.58 0.26 -3.66
C ALA A 41 0.76 0.77 -4.26
N GLN A 42 0.98 2.09 -4.31
CA GLN A 42 2.24 2.67 -4.79
C GLN A 42 3.45 2.34 -3.90
N PHE A 43 3.21 2.14 -2.60
CA PHE A 43 4.25 1.72 -1.64
C PHE A 43 4.60 0.24 -1.77
N VAL A 44 3.61 -0.65 -1.99
CA VAL A 44 3.86 -2.09 -2.09
C VAL A 44 4.32 -2.55 -3.48
N ILE A 45 3.89 -1.89 -4.55
CA ILE A 45 4.30 -2.26 -5.92
C ILE A 45 5.81 -2.03 -6.08
N GLY A 46 6.49 -3.06 -6.56
CA GLY A 46 7.94 -3.09 -6.72
C GLY A 46 8.71 -3.47 -5.44
N ARG A 47 8.04 -3.71 -4.31
CA ARG A 47 8.72 -4.25 -3.12
C ARG A 47 9.22 -5.65 -3.41
N THR A 48 10.49 -5.86 -3.05
CA THR A 48 11.13 -7.16 -3.06
C THR A 48 10.78 -7.89 -1.77
N THR A 49 10.33 -9.14 -1.87
CA THR A 49 9.96 -9.99 -0.73
C THR A 49 10.74 -11.28 -0.77
N THR A 50 11.10 -11.80 0.40
CA THR A 50 11.65 -13.15 0.52
C THR A 50 10.48 -14.12 0.62
N VAL A 51 10.49 -15.13 -0.25
CA VAL A 51 9.49 -16.20 -0.27
C VAL A 51 10.16 -17.47 0.19
N THR A 52 9.64 -18.07 1.25
CA THR A 52 10.11 -19.36 1.75
C THR A 52 9.06 -20.42 1.45
N GLY A 53 9.47 -21.47 0.74
CA GLY A 53 8.62 -22.60 0.38
C GLY A 53 9.25 -23.93 0.78
N VAL A 54 8.51 -25.01 0.56
CA VAL A 54 9.00 -26.39 0.71
C VAL A 54 8.88 -27.06 -0.65
N SER A 55 9.97 -27.62 -1.17
CA SER A 55 9.96 -28.39 -2.41
C SER A 55 9.29 -29.76 -2.23
N SER A 56 8.99 -30.44 -3.33
CA SER A 56 8.31 -31.74 -3.31
C SER A 56 9.09 -32.86 -2.61
N ASP A 57 10.39 -32.67 -2.38
CA ASP A 57 11.28 -33.57 -1.62
C ASP A 57 11.38 -33.20 -0.12
N GLY A 58 10.67 -32.16 0.33
CA GLY A 58 10.65 -31.72 1.73
C GLY A 58 11.75 -30.72 2.11
N ALA A 59 12.63 -30.33 1.17
CA ALA A 59 13.64 -29.31 1.45
C ALA A 59 13.04 -27.89 1.52
N THR A 60 13.57 -27.03 2.39
CA THR A 60 13.20 -25.62 2.42
C THR A 60 13.89 -24.86 1.29
N VAL A 61 13.11 -24.12 0.50
CA VAL A 61 13.59 -23.29 -0.60
C VAL A 61 13.34 -21.83 -0.26
N THR A 62 14.33 -20.97 -0.47
CA THR A 62 14.21 -19.51 -0.32
C THR A 62 14.39 -18.86 -1.69
N ALA A 63 13.44 -18.01 -2.06
CA ALA A 63 13.46 -17.24 -3.31
C ALA A 63 13.17 -15.76 -3.02
N THR A 64 13.41 -14.93 -4.02
CA THR A 64 13.07 -13.49 -3.97
C THR A 64 11.96 -13.22 -4.99
N GLY A 65 10.87 -12.60 -4.53
CA GLY A 65 9.74 -12.17 -5.36
C GLY A 65 9.67 -10.65 -5.44
N VAL A 66 9.03 -10.13 -6.48
CA VAL A 66 8.68 -8.70 -6.61
C VAL A 66 7.16 -8.60 -6.75
N ILE A 67 6.55 -7.71 -5.96
CA ILE A 67 5.11 -7.45 -6.04
C ILE A 67 4.81 -6.65 -7.31
N ASN A 68 4.02 -7.22 -8.22
CA ASN A 68 3.55 -6.59 -9.45
C ASN A 68 2.03 -6.41 -9.42
N ASN A 69 1.51 -5.47 -10.23
CA ASN A 69 0.08 -5.21 -10.44
C ASN A 69 -0.40 -5.88 -11.73
#